data_AF-A0A532UHA4-F1
#
_entry.id   AF-A0A532UHA4-F1
#
_cell.length_a   1.000
_cell.length_b   1.000
_cell.length_c   1.000
_cell.angle_alpha   90.00
_cell.angle_beta   90.00
_cell.angle_gamma   90.00
#
_symmetry.space_group_name_H-M   'P 1'
#
loop_
_entity.id
_entity.type
_entity.pdbx_description
1 polymer ?
#
loop_
_entity_poly.entity_id
_entity_poly.type
_entity_poly.pdbx_seq_one_letter_code
_entity_poly.pdbx_strand_id
1 'polypeptide(L)'
;MTFGGVMEKVKAILFLLYERPWERWELLTIAAGLFVFLMLLVARRRRKARVRTVYAGHVPEMTTVIGTKLAGPNQSGKRVKKPRKGSPAHARKAQKNRRKWSTAAEQPEGSDDPVGQLQCEIIERDQTKARLEREVAELKVAGEEVRQESSQSKQVEERLKVQGAETTAGKEQLQHELVESKQTEKNLKRKVGELAVANEQLRQEITEIRQAGERFKLKVGELTVANEQLLQKADERRKAGPSGRDTRYEDYYRVADGVEQKLCRKCDEWKVRSEFHKNASCKDGLATWCKLCKTKAARKSRQRRTAAKD
;
A
#
# COMPACT_ATOMS: atom_id res chain seq x y z
N MET A 1 -23.80 -29.96 -25.95
CA MET A 1 -23.21 -28.61 -25.79
C MET A 1 -21.77 -28.78 -25.38
N THR A 2 -20.82 -28.36 -26.22
CA THR A 2 -19.39 -28.50 -25.93
C THR A 2 -18.95 -27.43 -24.93
N PHE A 3 -18.09 -27.80 -23.97
CA PHE A 3 -17.57 -26.91 -22.94
C PHE A 3 -16.92 -25.64 -23.53
N GLY A 4 -16.30 -25.77 -24.70
CA GLY A 4 -15.73 -24.65 -25.46
C GLY A 4 -16.76 -23.58 -25.85
N GLY A 5 -17.98 -23.98 -26.26
CA GLY A 5 -19.03 -23.02 -26.65
C GLY A 5 -19.61 -22.25 -25.46
N VAL A 6 -19.55 -22.82 -24.25
CA VAL A 6 -19.95 -22.14 -23.02
C VAL A 6 -18.89 -21.13 -22.59
N MET A 7 -17.61 -21.51 -22.66
CA MET A 7 -16.50 -20.62 -22.29
C MET A 7 -16.38 -19.41 -23.22
N GLU A 8 -16.63 -19.56 -24.52
CA GLU A 8 -16.63 -18.43 -25.46
C GLU A 8 -17.77 -17.43 -25.18
N LYS A 9 -18.97 -17.92 -24.82
CA LYS A 9 -20.07 -17.04 -24.40
C LYS A 9 -19.76 -16.32 -23.08
N VAL A 10 -19.10 -17.00 -22.14
CA VAL A 10 -18.69 -16.39 -20.87
C VAL A 10 -17.62 -15.31 -21.09
N LYS A 11 -16.65 -15.54 -21.99
CA LYS A 11 -15.66 -14.51 -22.37
C LYS A 11 -16.32 -13.30 -23.02
N ALA A 12 -17.26 -13.52 -23.94
CA ALA A 12 -17.98 -12.42 -24.60
C ALA A 12 -18.77 -11.55 -23.59
N ILE A 13 -19.42 -12.18 -22.61
CA ILE A 13 -20.14 -11.47 -21.53
C ILE A 13 -19.16 -10.73 -20.61
N LEU A 14 -18.02 -11.34 -20.26
CA LEU A 14 -16.99 -10.70 -19.44
C LEU A 14 -16.36 -9.50 -20.15
N PHE A 15 -16.14 -9.59 -21.46
CA PHE A 15 -15.61 -8.49 -22.26
C PHE A 15 -16.58 -7.30 -22.29
N LEU A 16 -17.87 -7.56 -22.49
CA LEU A 16 -18.92 -6.52 -22.42
C LEU A 16 -19.07 -5.88 -21.04
N LEU A 17 -18.79 -6.64 -19.97
CA LEU A 17 -18.78 -6.13 -18.60
C LEU A 17 -17.52 -5.29 -18.30
N TYR A 18 -16.42 -5.47 -19.03
CA TYR A 18 -15.15 -4.79 -18.75
C TYR A 18 -15.05 -3.40 -19.38
N GLU A 19 -15.59 -3.19 -20.59
CA GLU A 19 -15.53 -1.88 -21.26
C GLU A 19 -16.57 -0.86 -20.77
N ARG A 20 -17.52 -1.27 -19.92
CA ARG A 20 -18.53 -0.36 -19.41
C ARG A 20 -17.95 0.48 -18.25
N PRO A 21 -18.02 1.82 -18.31
CA PRO A 21 -17.62 2.66 -17.18
C PRO A 21 -18.64 2.49 -16.05
N TRP A 22 -18.31 1.66 -15.06
CA TRP A 22 -19.15 1.41 -13.89
C TRP A 22 -19.20 2.65 -13.00
N GLU A 23 -20.40 3.16 -12.75
CA GLU A 23 -20.56 4.16 -11.71
C GLU A 23 -20.32 3.53 -10.32
N ARG A 24 -19.78 4.31 -9.37
CA ARG A 24 -19.38 3.82 -8.03
C ARG A 24 -20.48 3.05 -7.31
N TRP A 25 -21.75 3.38 -7.55
CA TRP A 25 -22.90 2.72 -6.95
C TRP A 25 -23.14 1.30 -7.49
N GLU A 26 -22.88 1.06 -8.78
CA GLU A 26 -23.07 -0.26 -9.38
C GLU A 26 -22.07 -1.28 -8.80
N LEU A 27 -20.81 -0.87 -8.59
CA LEU A 27 -19.80 -1.70 -7.91
C LEU A 27 -20.22 -2.04 -6.48
N LEU A 28 -20.83 -1.09 -5.76
CA LEU A 28 -21.36 -1.33 -4.42
C LEU A 28 -22.51 -2.33 -4.44
N THR A 29 -23.39 -2.29 -5.45
CA THR A 29 -24.50 -3.27 -5.57
C THR A 29 -23.99 -4.68 -5.87
N ILE A 30 -22.98 -4.82 -6.74
CA ILE A 30 -22.36 -6.11 -7.05
C ILE A 30 -21.65 -6.67 -5.81
N ALA A 31 -20.87 -5.84 -5.11
CA ALA A 31 -20.18 -6.24 -3.89
C ALA A 31 -21.17 -6.67 -2.79
N ALA A 32 -22.27 -5.93 -2.61
CA ALA A 32 -23.33 -6.29 -1.67
C ALA A 32 -24.00 -7.62 -2.05
N GLY A 33 -24.29 -7.84 -3.34
CA GLY A 33 -24.84 -9.09 -3.84
C GLY A 33 -23.93 -10.30 -3.59
N LEU A 34 -22.63 -10.16 -3.86
CA LEU A 34 -21.63 -11.18 -3.59
C LEU A 34 -21.51 -11.48 -2.08
N PHE A 35 -21.55 -10.45 -1.24
CA PHE A 35 -21.51 -10.61 0.21
C PHE A 35 -22.73 -11.40 0.73
N VAL A 36 -23.94 -11.05 0.28
CA VAL A 36 -25.16 -11.79 0.62
C VAL A 36 -25.08 -13.24 0.15
N PHE A 37 -24.57 -13.48 -1.06
CA PHE A 37 -24.39 -14.83 -1.60
C PHE A 37 -23.40 -15.66 -0.77
N LEU A 38 -22.27 -15.08 -0.37
CA LEU A 38 -21.30 -15.73 0.52
C LEU A 38 -21.92 -16.05 1.89
N MET A 39 -22.69 -15.12 2.46
CA MET A 39 -23.40 -15.35 3.72
C MET A 39 -24.41 -16.49 3.60
N LEU A 40 -25.13 -16.61 2.47
CA LEU A 40 -26.00 -17.74 2.19
C LEU A 40 -25.24 -19.07 2.04
N LEU A 41 -24.06 -19.07 1.42
CA LEU A 41 -23.20 -20.26 1.32
C LEU A 41 -22.70 -20.69 2.69
N VAL A 42 -22.25 -19.76 3.54
CA VAL A 42 -21.84 -20.05 4.92
C VAL A 42 -23.01 -20.57 5.73
N ALA A 43 -24.19 -19.96 5.63
CA ALA A 43 -25.41 -20.43 6.29
C ALA A 43 -25.80 -21.83 5.82
N ARG A 44 -25.72 -22.13 4.51
CA ARG A 44 -25.95 -23.47 3.95
C ARG A 44 -24.93 -24.49 4.46
N ARG A 45 -23.65 -24.13 4.51
CA ARG A 45 -22.59 -25.00 5.08
C ARG A 45 -22.84 -25.28 6.55
N ARG A 46 -23.21 -24.26 7.34
CA ARG A 46 -23.57 -24.40 8.76
C ARG A 46 -24.80 -25.27 8.96
N ARG A 47 -25.83 -25.14 8.12
CA ARG A 47 -27.02 -26.03 8.15
C ARG A 47 -26.64 -27.47 7.83
N LYS A 48 -25.80 -27.73 6.81
CA LYS A 48 -25.31 -29.09 6.50
C LYS A 48 -24.47 -29.69 7.64
N ALA A 49 -23.65 -28.88 8.32
CA ALA A 49 -22.88 -29.33 9.47
C ALA A 49 -23.79 -29.71 10.65
N ARG A 50 -24.79 -28.88 10.98
CA ARG A 50 -25.77 -29.18 12.04
C ARG A 50 -26.58 -30.45 11.75
N VAL A 51 -26.99 -30.66 10.49
CA VAL A 51 -27.65 -31.90 10.08
C VAL A 51 -26.76 -33.12 10.33
N ARG A 52 -25.46 -33.04 9.98
CA ARG A 52 -24.52 -34.13 10.29
C ARG A 52 -24.34 -34.38 11.78
N THR A 53 -24.38 -33.35 12.62
CA THR A 53 -24.30 -33.50 14.09
C THR A 53 -25.56 -34.16 14.66
N VAL A 54 -26.74 -33.86 14.10
CA VAL A 54 -28.01 -34.47 14.56
C VAL A 54 -28.12 -35.95 14.14
N TYR A 55 -27.60 -36.33 12.98
CA TYR A 55 -27.57 -37.75 12.56
C TYR A 55 -26.42 -38.57 13.21
N ALA A 56 -25.38 -37.93 13.74
CA ALA A 56 -24.32 -38.61 14.49
C ALA A 56 -24.73 -38.97 15.94
N GLY A 57 -25.81 -38.38 16.46
CA GLY A 57 -26.34 -38.64 17.81
C GLY A 57 -27.31 -39.83 17.93
N HIS A 58 -27.45 -40.64 16.87
CA HIS A 58 -28.32 -41.84 16.85
C HIS A 58 -27.56 -43.08 16.38
N VAL A 59 -26.32 -43.26 16.86
CA VAL A 59 -25.70 -44.58 16.88
C VAL A 59 -26.02 -45.18 18.25
N PRO A 60 -26.88 -46.22 18.34
CA PRO A 60 -27.13 -46.90 19.60
C PRO A 60 -25.81 -47.51 20.07
N GLU A 61 -25.43 -47.25 21.32
CA GLU A 61 -24.34 -47.94 22.02
C GLU A 61 -24.63 -49.45 22.00
N MET A 62 -24.08 -50.16 21.03
CA MET A 62 -23.90 -51.60 21.14
C MET A 62 -22.67 -51.84 22.02
N THR A 63 -22.98 -52.12 23.28
CA THR A 63 -22.09 -52.66 24.30
C THR A 63 -21.36 -53.89 23.76
N THR A 64 -20.11 -53.72 23.35
CA THR A 64 -19.20 -54.84 23.15
C THR A 64 -18.64 -55.24 24.51
N VAL A 65 -19.39 -56.12 25.16
CA VAL A 65 -18.90 -57.06 26.18
C VAL A 65 -17.79 -57.89 25.54
N ILE A 66 -16.59 -57.86 26.14
CA ILE A 66 -15.45 -58.82 26.15
C ILE A 66 -14.29 -57.93 26.63
N GLY A 67 -13.94 -57.86 27.91
CA GLY A 67 -13.54 -58.97 28.77
C GLY A 67 -12.01 -59.06 28.74
N THR A 68 -11.33 -58.47 29.74
CA THR A 68 -10.49 -59.18 30.72
C THR A 68 -9.77 -58.18 31.63
N LYS A 69 -10.14 -58.22 32.92
CA LYS A 69 -9.28 -57.85 34.04
C LYS A 69 -8.06 -58.77 34.04
N LEU A 70 -6.85 -58.22 34.10
CA LEU A 70 -5.72 -58.89 34.73
C LEU A 70 -5.00 -57.91 35.65
N ALA A 71 -5.06 -58.24 36.94
CA ALA A 71 -4.42 -57.55 38.04
C ALA A 71 -3.11 -58.26 38.41
N GLY A 72 -2.03 -57.48 38.55
CA GLY A 72 -0.83 -57.72 39.39
C GLY A 72 0.09 -58.91 39.06
N PRO A 73 1.22 -59.09 39.78
CA PRO A 73 1.83 -58.23 40.79
C PRO A 73 3.37 -58.01 40.65
N ASN A 74 3.89 -57.12 41.51
CA ASN A 74 5.28 -57.06 41.96
C ASN A 74 5.80 -58.46 42.36
N GLN A 75 6.96 -58.88 41.85
CA GLN A 75 7.80 -59.89 42.48
C GLN A 75 9.29 -59.59 42.29
N SER A 76 9.92 -59.41 43.44
CA SER A 76 11.35 -59.50 43.71
C SER A 76 11.90 -60.89 43.35
N GLY A 77 13.18 -60.99 43.02
CA GLY A 77 13.88 -62.27 43.15
C GLY A 77 15.08 -62.53 42.25
N LYS A 78 16.26 -62.50 42.87
CA LYS A 78 17.36 -63.46 42.69
C LYS A 78 18.14 -63.40 41.36
N ARG A 79 19.26 -62.68 41.41
CA ARG A 79 20.50 -63.03 40.69
C ARG A 79 20.87 -64.49 41.00
N VAL A 80 20.62 -65.39 40.06
CA VAL A 80 21.11 -66.77 40.08
C VAL A 80 22.60 -66.77 39.73
N LYS A 81 23.35 -67.52 40.53
CA LYS A 81 24.80 -67.74 40.43
C LYS A 81 25.16 -68.47 39.13
N LYS A 82 26.29 -68.08 38.54
CA LYS A 82 26.98 -68.78 37.45
C LYS A 82 27.21 -70.26 37.81
N PRO A 83 26.93 -71.23 36.90
CA PRO A 83 27.56 -72.53 36.96
C PRO A 83 28.97 -72.47 36.36
N ARG A 84 29.86 -73.23 36.98
CA ARG A 84 31.27 -73.41 36.66
C ARG A 84 31.49 -73.89 35.23
N LYS A 85 32.57 -73.39 34.62
CA LYS A 85 33.29 -74.02 33.51
C LYS A 85 33.72 -75.43 33.93
N GLY A 86 33.18 -76.44 33.26
CA GLY A 86 33.72 -77.80 33.21
C GLY A 86 34.12 -78.09 31.77
N SER A 87 35.34 -78.58 31.59
CA SER A 87 35.97 -78.97 30.32
C SER A 87 35.12 -79.88 29.43
N PRO A 88 35.30 -79.80 28.11
CA PRO A 88 35.15 -80.95 27.23
C PRO A 88 36.53 -81.38 26.73
N ALA A 89 37.06 -82.44 27.34
CA ALA A 89 38.16 -83.21 26.79
C ALA A 89 37.61 -84.53 26.23
N HIS A 90 38.07 -84.85 25.02
CA HIS A 90 38.06 -86.18 24.39
C HIS A 90 36.72 -86.79 23.95
N ALA A 91 36.48 -86.72 22.64
CA ALA A 91 35.71 -87.74 21.92
C ALA A 91 36.27 -87.92 20.50
N ARG A 92 37.37 -88.67 20.37
CA ARG A 92 37.76 -89.31 19.11
C ARG A 92 38.52 -90.61 19.42
N LYS A 93 38.05 -91.69 18.78
CA LYS A 93 38.62 -93.05 18.66
C LYS A 93 38.36 -94.03 19.80
N ALA A 94 37.34 -94.87 19.61
CA ALA A 94 37.35 -96.27 20.04
C ALA A 94 36.35 -97.08 19.19
N GLN A 95 36.73 -97.37 17.95
CA GLN A 95 36.05 -98.35 17.10
C GLN A 95 36.93 -99.62 17.06
N LYS A 96 36.69 -100.56 17.97
CA LYS A 96 36.99 -101.99 17.80
C LYS A 96 36.45 -102.78 19.00
N ASN A 97 35.87 -103.94 18.69
CA ASN A 97 35.44 -105.02 19.58
C ASN A 97 34.15 -104.84 20.40
N ARG A 98 33.05 -105.33 19.81
CA ARG A 98 32.24 -106.41 20.41
C ARG A 98 31.44 -107.14 19.33
N ARG A 99 32.09 -108.13 18.71
CA ARG A 99 31.43 -109.36 18.23
C ARG A 99 31.31 -110.30 19.45
N LYS A 100 30.28 -111.14 19.47
CA LYS A 100 29.69 -111.84 20.64
C LYS A 100 28.78 -110.85 21.38
N TRP A 101 27.47 -110.92 21.26
CA TRP A 101 26.66 -112.09 21.60
C TRP A 101 25.70 -112.50 20.49
N SER A 102 25.63 -113.80 20.24
CA SER A 102 24.66 -114.45 19.37
C SER A 102 24.35 -115.81 19.99
N THR A 103 23.57 -115.83 21.06
CA THR A 103 22.88 -117.06 21.52
C THR A 103 21.84 -116.67 22.56
N ALA A 104 20.58 -116.74 22.18
CA ALA A 104 19.44 -117.16 22.99
C ALA A 104 18.20 -116.82 22.16
N ALA A 105 17.86 -117.77 21.29
CA ALA A 105 16.52 -117.91 20.76
C ALA A 105 15.64 -118.32 21.94
N GLU A 106 14.60 -117.53 22.21
CA GLU A 106 13.39 -117.98 22.89
C GLU A 106 12.31 -116.96 22.53
N GLN A 107 11.35 -117.43 21.73
CA GLN A 107 10.06 -116.75 21.56
C GLN A 107 9.31 -116.78 22.89
N PRO A 108 8.57 -115.70 23.18
CA PRO A 108 7.23 -115.85 23.70
C PRO A 108 6.25 -115.24 22.68
N GLU A 109 5.53 -116.11 21.98
CA GLU A 109 4.25 -115.76 21.40
C GLU A 109 3.28 -115.48 22.56
N GLY A 110 2.62 -114.31 22.54
CA GLY A 110 1.56 -113.98 23.49
C GLY A 110 1.85 -112.85 24.47
N SER A 111 2.67 -111.86 24.11
CA SER A 111 2.78 -110.60 24.84
C SER A 111 2.44 -109.44 23.93
N ASP A 112 1.56 -108.54 24.37
CA ASP A 112 1.32 -107.22 23.79
C ASP A 112 2.58 -106.70 23.09
N ASP A 113 2.58 -106.61 21.75
CA ASP A 113 3.76 -106.30 20.93
C ASP A 113 4.33 -104.93 21.35
N PRO A 114 5.34 -104.90 22.23
CA PRO A 114 5.80 -103.65 22.81
C PRO A 114 6.64 -102.89 21.79
N VAL A 115 7.15 -103.59 20.77
CA VAL A 115 7.94 -103.02 19.68
C VAL A 115 7.02 -102.27 18.71
N GLY A 116 5.87 -102.86 18.34
CA GLY A 116 4.85 -102.19 17.55
C GLY A 116 4.26 -100.95 18.24
N GLN A 117 4.01 -101.03 19.56
CA GLN A 117 3.51 -99.90 20.34
C GLN A 117 4.53 -98.75 20.41
N LEU A 118 5.81 -99.07 20.67
CA LEU A 118 6.91 -98.09 20.64
C LEU A 118 7.10 -97.47 19.25
N GLN A 119 6.91 -98.22 18.16
CA GLN A 119 6.99 -97.67 16.81
C GLN A 119 5.88 -96.65 16.52
N CYS A 120 4.63 -96.93 16.94
CA CYS A 120 3.53 -95.97 16.83
C CYS A 120 3.80 -94.69 17.64
N GLU A 121 4.31 -94.82 18.87
CA GLU A 121 4.68 -93.66 19.69
C GLU A 121 5.80 -92.82 19.04
N ILE A 122 6.80 -93.47 18.42
CA ILE A 122 7.87 -92.75 17.70
C ILE A 122 7.29 -91.94 16.53
N ILE A 123 6.37 -92.54 15.76
CA ILE A 123 5.72 -91.85 14.62
C ILE A 123 4.91 -90.65 15.11
N GLU A 124 4.14 -90.78 16.19
CA GLU A 124 3.38 -89.66 16.76
C GLU A 124 4.31 -88.54 17.28
N ARG A 125 5.42 -88.91 17.93
CA ARG A 125 6.44 -87.95 18.37
C ARG A 125 7.11 -87.23 17.20
N ASP A 126 7.37 -87.92 16.10
CA ASP A 126 7.96 -87.32 14.91
C ASP A 126 6.97 -86.40 14.19
N GLN A 127 5.70 -86.79 14.10
CA GLN A 127 4.64 -85.94 13.55
C GLN A 127 4.42 -84.66 14.38
N THR A 128 4.37 -84.79 15.70
CA THR A 128 4.24 -83.64 16.61
C THR A 128 5.47 -82.75 16.57
N LYS A 129 6.68 -83.32 16.51
CA LYS A 129 7.92 -82.57 16.30
C LYS A 129 7.90 -81.79 14.98
N ALA A 130 7.52 -82.41 13.87
CA ALA A 130 7.41 -81.76 12.58
C ALA A 130 6.34 -80.64 12.56
N ARG A 131 5.26 -80.81 13.32
CA ARG A 131 4.25 -79.75 13.51
C ARG A 131 4.83 -78.57 14.30
N LEU A 132 5.51 -78.83 15.41
CA LEU A 132 6.14 -77.78 16.22
C LEU A 132 7.24 -77.05 15.43
N GLU A 133 8.03 -77.75 14.61
CA GLU A 133 9.03 -77.13 13.75
C GLU A 133 8.40 -76.20 12.71
N ARG A 134 7.24 -76.57 12.14
CA ARG A 134 6.45 -75.68 11.28
C ARG A 134 5.92 -74.46 12.02
N GLU A 135 5.30 -74.65 13.18
CA GLU A 135 4.79 -73.54 14.00
C GLU A 135 5.92 -72.58 14.43
N VAL A 136 7.10 -73.11 14.76
CA VAL A 136 8.28 -72.28 15.07
C VAL A 136 8.79 -71.53 13.83
N ALA A 137 8.76 -72.15 12.65
CA ALA A 137 9.14 -71.47 11.41
C ALA A 137 8.16 -70.33 11.06
N GLU A 138 6.86 -70.56 11.19
CA GLU A 138 5.81 -69.54 11.00
C GLU A 138 5.96 -68.39 12.00
N LEU A 139 6.16 -68.69 13.29
CA LEU A 139 6.38 -67.67 14.31
C LEU A 139 7.67 -66.86 14.08
N LYS A 140 8.71 -67.47 13.50
CA LYS A 140 9.93 -66.74 13.12
C LYS A 140 9.64 -65.76 11.99
N VAL A 141 8.93 -66.18 10.94
CA VAL A 141 8.54 -65.30 9.82
C VAL A 141 7.66 -64.16 10.33
N ALA A 142 6.64 -64.46 11.13
CA ALA A 142 5.77 -63.44 11.73
C ALA A 142 6.56 -62.48 12.66
N GLY A 143 7.53 -62.99 13.41
CA GLY A 143 8.40 -62.18 14.26
C GLY A 143 9.32 -61.23 13.48
N GLU A 144 9.81 -61.67 12.32
CA GLU A 144 10.59 -60.83 11.40
C GLU A 144 9.72 -59.75 10.76
N GLU A 145 8.49 -60.10 10.34
CA GLU A 145 7.51 -59.16 9.78
C GLU A 145 7.16 -58.04 10.78
N VAL A 146 6.83 -58.39 12.02
CA VAL A 146 6.53 -57.39 13.08
C VAL A 146 7.75 -56.50 13.36
N ARG A 147 8.97 -57.05 13.31
CA ARG A 147 10.19 -56.25 13.47
C ARG A 147 10.37 -55.26 12.31
N GLN A 148 10.06 -55.67 11.08
CA GLN A 148 10.08 -54.81 9.92
C GLN A 148 9.01 -53.70 10.03
N GLU A 149 7.78 -54.03 10.37
CA GLU A 149 6.71 -53.03 10.59
C GLU A 149 7.05 -52.04 11.70
N SER A 150 7.64 -52.51 12.81
CA SER A 150 8.12 -51.63 13.89
C SER A 150 9.19 -50.66 13.39
N SER A 151 10.10 -51.10 12.52
CA SER A 151 11.12 -50.23 11.93
C SER A 151 10.51 -49.18 10.98
N GLN A 152 9.53 -49.56 10.18
CA GLN A 152 8.80 -48.64 9.30
C GLN A 152 8.00 -47.62 10.12
N SER A 153 7.31 -48.07 11.18
CA SER A 153 6.55 -47.19 12.07
C SER A 153 7.45 -46.17 12.75
N LYS A 154 8.66 -46.56 13.19
CA LYS A 154 9.65 -45.63 13.75
C LYS A 154 10.09 -44.58 12.73
N GLN A 155 10.34 -45.00 11.49
CA GLN A 155 10.72 -44.07 10.42
C GLN A 155 9.59 -43.08 10.12
N VAL A 156 8.34 -43.54 10.08
CA VAL A 156 7.16 -42.67 9.90
C VAL A 156 7.02 -41.69 11.08
N GLU A 157 7.23 -42.15 12.32
CA GLU A 157 7.19 -41.30 13.50
C GLU A 157 8.25 -40.18 13.43
N GLU A 158 9.48 -40.50 13.03
CA GLU A 158 10.54 -39.50 12.83
C GLU A 158 10.18 -38.48 11.74
N ARG A 159 9.63 -38.95 10.60
CA ARG A 159 9.16 -38.06 9.53
C ARG A 159 8.05 -37.12 9.99
N LEU A 160 7.11 -37.61 10.79
CA LEU A 160 6.03 -36.80 11.37
C LEU A 160 6.57 -35.77 12.37
N LYS A 161 7.60 -36.11 13.15
CA LYS A 161 8.27 -35.15 14.05
C LYS A 161 8.94 -34.02 13.27
N VAL A 162 9.64 -34.35 12.19
CA VAL A 162 10.28 -33.35 11.31
C VAL A 162 9.23 -32.45 10.66
N GLN A 163 8.16 -33.01 10.09
CA GLN A 163 7.05 -32.23 9.53
C GLN A 163 6.37 -31.35 10.57
N GLY A 164 6.21 -31.86 11.80
CA GLY A 164 5.71 -31.07 12.93
C GLY A 164 6.56 -29.82 13.17
N ALA A 165 7.88 -29.99 13.26
CA ALA A 165 8.82 -28.89 13.44
C ALA A 165 8.79 -27.88 12.27
N GLU A 166 8.73 -28.35 11.02
CA GLU A 166 8.61 -27.50 9.84
C GLU A 166 7.33 -26.67 9.85
N THR A 167 6.19 -27.28 10.21
CA THR A 167 4.91 -26.55 10.30
C THR A 167 4.91 -25.52 11.43
N THR A 168 5.57 -25.81 12.56
CA THR A 168 5.71 -24.82 13.64
C THR A 168 6.61 -23.66 13.23
N ALA A 169 7.73 -23.91 12.56
CA ALA A 169 8.62 -22.87 12.05
C ALA A 169 7.91 -21.99 11.00
N GLY A 170 7.17 -22.61 10.06
CA GLY A 170 6.39 -21.87 9.07
C GLY A 170 5.29 -21.01 9.70
N LYS A 171 4.65 -21.49 10.77
CA LYS A 171 3.66 -20.70 11.52
C LYS A 171 4.28 -19.47 12.19
N GLU A 172 5.45 -19.61 12.80
CA GLU A 172 6.18 -18.51 13.44
C GLU A 172 6.62 -17.46 12.41
N GLN A 173 7.11 -17.90 11.24
CA GLN A 173 7.47 -17.01 10.14
C GLN A 173 6.27 -16.19 9.65
N LEU A 174 5.12 -16.85 9.40
CA LEU A 174 3.89 -16.15 8.98
C LEU A 174 3.39 -15.18 10.06
N GLN A 175 3.56 -15.51 11.34
CA GLN A 175 3.23 -14.59 12.43
C GLN A 175 4.11 -13.34 12.41
N HIS A 176 5.42 -13.50 12.18
CA HIS A 176 6.34 -12.38 12.04
C HIS A 176 5.96 -11.49 10.85
N GLU A 177 5.74 -12.07 9.67
CA GLU A 177 5.32 -11.34 8.46
C GLU A 177 4.00 -10.59 8.67
N LEU A 178 3.06 -11.17 9.41
CA LEU A 178 1.78 -10.54 9.72
C LEU A 178 1.94 -9.33 10.67
N VAL A 179 2.87 -9.40 11.62
CA VAL A 179 3.21 -8.26 12.49
C VAL A 179 3.88 -7.14 11.69
N GLU A 180 4.82 -7.47 10.82
CA GLU A 180 5.49 -6.51 9.94
C GLU A 180 4.50 -5.83 8.99
N SER A 181 3.62 -6.62 8.36
CA SER A 181 2.55 -6.10 7.50
C SER A 181 1.60 -5.16 8.27
N LYS A 182 1.21 -5.49 9.50
CA LYS A 182 0.41 -4.59 10.35
C LYS A 182 1.14 -3.29 10.68
N GLN A 183 2.46 -3.34 10.89
CA GLN A 183 3.24 -2.16 11.19
C GLN A 183 3.37 -1.24 9.97
N THR A 184 3.60 -1.82 8.79
CA THR A 184 3.63 -1.07 7.52
C THR A 184 2.27 -0.47 7.20
N GLU A 185 1.16 -1.18 7.44
CA GLU A 185 -0.20 -0.65 7.29
C GLU A 185 -0.44 0.57 8.20
N LYS A 186 -0.04 0.51 9.48
CA LYS A 186 -0.14 1.67 10.40
C LYS A 186 0.67 2.86 9.90
N ASN A 187 1.90 2.62 9.43
CA ASN A 187 2.76 3.67 8.88
C ASN A 187 2.13 4.32 7.64
N LEU A 188 1.54 3.53 6.74
CA LEU A 188 0.83 4.03 5.56
C LEU A 188 -0.41 4.85 5.96
N LYS A 189 -1.21 4.37 6.92
CA LYS A 189 -2.37 5.13 7.43
C LYS A 189 -1.97 6.48 7.99
N ARG A 190 -0.86 6.55 8.75
CA ARG A 190 -0.32 7.82 9.24
C ARG A 190 0.05 8.76 8.09
N LYS A 191 0.80 8.28 7.10
CA LYS A 191 1.20 9.08 5.92
C LYS A 191 -0.01 9.56 5.11
N VAL A 192 -1.03 8.73 4.96
CA VAL A 192 -2.29 9.13 4.29
C VAL A 192 -2.99 10.24 5.06
N GLY A 193 -3.00 10.19 6.40
CA GLY A 193 -3.51 11.27 7.25
C GLY A 193 -2.73 12.57 7.08
N GLU A 194 -1.40 12.52 7.09
CA GLU A 194 -0.52 13.68 6.86
C GLU A 194 -0.79 14.33 5.49
N LEU A 195 -0.89 13.51 4.43
CA LEU A 195 -1.22 14.00 3.09
C LEU A 195 -2.63 14.57 2.98
N ALA A 196 -3.60 14.03 3.72
CA ALA A 196 -4.96 14.57 3.75
C ALA A 196 -4.99 15.98 4.36
N VAL A 197 -4.25 16.20 5.44
CA VAL A 197 -4.11 17.54 6.06
C VAL A 197 -3.43 18.51 5.11
N ALA A 198 -2.32 18.13 4.49
CA ALA A 198 -1.61 18.97 3.53
C ALA A 198 -2.49 19.33 2.31
N ASN A 199 -3.29 18.37 1.81
CA ASN A 199 -4.22 18.64 0.72
C ASN A 199 -5.31 19.64 1.10
N GLU A 200 -5.80 19.60 2.34
CA GLU A 200 -6.80 20.56 2.82
C GLU A 200 -6.19 21.97 2.96
N GLN A 201 -4.96 22.08 3.46
CA GLN A 201 -4.23 23.34 3.51
C GLN A 201 -4.03 23.95 2.12
N LEU A 202 -3.58 23.15 1.14
CA LEU A 202 -3.42 23.62 -0.24
C LEU A 202 -4.74 24.08 -0.85
N ARG A 203 -5.85 23.41 -0.53
CA ARG A 203 -7.18 23.85 -0.98
C ARG A 203 -7.54 25.22 -0.39
N GLN A 204 -7.25 25.44 0.89
CA GLN A 204 -7.47 26.73 1.55
C GLN A 204 -6.62 27.83 0.89
N GLU A 205 -5.32 27.61 0.69
CA GLU A 205 -4.43 28.55 0.00
C GLU A 205 -4.93 28.89 -1.41
N ILE A 206 -5.37 27.89 -2.18
CA ILE A 206 -5.95 28.11 -3.51
C ILE A 206 -7.20 29.01 -3.42
N THR A 207 -8.05 28.83 -2.41
CA THR A 207 -9.23 29.69 -2.23
C THR A 207 -8.85 31.11 -1.85
N GLU A 208 -7.83 31.30 -1.01
CA GLU A 208 -7.33 32.63 -0.64
C GLU A 208 -6.74 33.36 -1.84
N ILE A 209 -5.92 32.67 -2.65
CA ILE A 209 -5.34 33.22 -3.87
C ILE A 209 -6.45 33.62 -4.86
N ARG A 210 -7.49 32.79 -5.02
CA ARG A 210 -8.64 33.13 -5.87
C ARG A 210 -9.36 34.38 -5.39
N GLN A 211 -9.64 34.49 -4.10
CA GLN A 211 -10.27 35.68 -3.52
C GLN A 211 -9.40 36.93 -3.68
N ALA A 212 -8.08 36.80 -3.48
CA ALA A 212 -7.13 37.88 -3.72
C ALA A 212 -7.12 38.32 -5.18
N GLY A 213 -7.18 37.36 -6.12
CA GLY A 213 -7.31 37.61 -7.55
C GLY A 213 -8.57 38.41 -7.92
N GLU A 214 -9.73 38.05 -7.36
CA GLU A 214 -10.97 38.80 -7.59
C GLU A 214 -10.90 40.22 -7.00
N ARG A 215 -10.34 40.39 -5.80
CA ARG A 215 -10.12 41.73 -5.22
C ARG A 215 -9.21 42.58 -6.10
N PHE A 216 -8.13 41.99 -6.62
CA PHE A 216 -7.22 42.68 -7.52
C PHE A 216 -7.92 43.09 -8.81
N LYS A 217 -8.73 42.19 -9.40
CA LYS A 217 -9.52 42.47 -10.59
C LYS A 217 -10.49 43.64 -10.40
N LEU A 218 -11.17 43.71 -9.25
CA LEU A 218 -12.01 44.86 -8.90
C LEU A 218 -11.20 46.15 -8.83
N LYS A 219 -10.04 46.13 -8.16
CA LYS A 219 -9.17 47.31 -8.03
C LYS A 219 -8.65 47.79 -9.39
N VAL A 220 -8.30 46.87 -10.28
CA VAL A 220 -7.91 47.22 -11.66
C VAL A 220 -9.07 47.88 -12.40
N GLY A 221 -10.29 47.38 -12.23
CA GLY A 221 -11.50 48.02 -12.76
C GLY A 221 -11.70 49.45 -12.26
N GLU A 222 -11.61 49.67 -10.95
CA GLU A 222 -11.70 51.01 -10.34
C GLU A 222 -10.64 51.98 -10.88
N LEU A 223 -9.39 51.52 -10.98
CA LEU A 223 -8.28 52.33 -11.50
C LEU A 223 -8.47 52.66 -12.99
N THR A 224 -9.04 51.73 -13.76
CA THR A 224 -9.34 51.94 -15.18
C THR A 224 -10.37 53.05 -15.35
N VAL A 225 -11.48 52.99 -14.60
CA VAL A 225 -12.51 54.04 -14.61
C VAL A 225 -11.95 55.39 -14.14
N ALA A 226 -11.13 55.40 -13.08
CA ALA A 226 -10.50 56.64 -12.61
C ALA A 226 -9.56 57.24 -13.67
N ASN A 227 -8.81 56.40 -14.39
CA ASN A 227 -7.92 56.85 -15.46
C ASN A 227 -8.71 57.45 -16.64
N GLU A 228 -9.81 56.82 -17.06
CA GLU A 228 -10.71 57.35 -18.09
C GLU A 228 -11.30 58.71 -17.69
N GLN A 229 -11.75 58.87 -16.44
CA GLN A 229 -12.26 60.14 -15.94
C GLN A 229 -11.19 61.25 -15.94
N LEU A 230 -9.93 60.91 -15.62
CA LEU A 230 -8.83 61.87 -15.68
C LEU A 230 -8.53 62.30 -17.11
N LEU A 231 -8.56 61.37 -18.07
CA LEU A 231 -8.41 61.67 -19.49
C LEU A 231 -9.53 62.60 -19.98
N GLN A 232 -10.79 62.31 -19.63
CA GLN A 232 -11.92 63.18 -19.96
C GLN A 232 -11.75 64.60 -19.39
N LYS A 233 -11.39 64.72 -18.10
CA LYS A 233 -11.10 66.02 -17.47
C LYS A 233 -9.95 66.76 -18.13
N ALA A 234 -8.91 66.04 -18.57
CA ALA A 234 -7.79 66.64 -19.28
C ALA A 234 -8.23 67.19 -20.65
N ASP A 235 -9.08 66.45 -21.37
CA ASP A 235 -9.65 66.90 -22.65
C ASP A 235 -10.61 68.08 -22.47
N GLU A 236 -11.43 68.10 -21.42
CA GLU A 236 -12.26 69.24 -21.05
C GLU A 236 -11.41 70.48 -20.77
N ARG A 237 -10.30 70.34 -20.03
CA ARG A 237 -9.34 71.44 -19.79
C ARG A 237 -8.68 71.92 -21.07
N ARG A 238 -8.36 71.03 -22.01
CA ARG A 238 -7.85 71.40 -23.34
C ARG A 238 -8.90 72.19 -24.14
N LYS A 239 -10.16 71.75 -24.12
CA LYS A 239 -11.28 72.39 -24.82
C LYS A 239 -11.71 73.73 -24.22
N ALA A 240 -11.63 73.86 -22.89
CA ALA A 240 -11.97 75.10 -22.19
C ALA A 240 -11.05 76.29 -22.55
N GLY A 241 -9.94 76.02 -23.26
CA GLY A 241 -8.95 77.02 -23.64
C GLY A 241 -8.22 77.63 -22.43
N PRO A 242 -7.11 78.35 -22.65
CA PRO A 242 -6.52 79.13 -21.57
C PRO A 242 -7.53 80.20 -21.16
N SER A 243 -8.09 80.08 -19.95
CA SER A 243 -8.97 81.10 -19.36
C SER A 243 -8.35 82.48 -19.58
N GLY A 244 -9.03 83.31 -20.37
CA GLY A 244 -8.48 84.48 -21.03
C GLY A 244 -7.92 85.55 -20.09
N ARG A 245 -6.67 85.39 -19.66
CA ARG A 245 -5.93 86.42 -18.93
C ARG A 245 -4.48 86.66 -19.38
N ASP A 246 -3.97 85.95 -20.40
CA ASP A 246 -2.58 86.17 -20.88
C ASP A 246 -2.44 86.46 -22.40
N THR A 247 -3.52 86.78 -23.12
CA THR A 247 -3.40 87.19 -24.54
C THR A 247 -3.12 88.68 -24.73
N ARG A 248 -3.19 89.51 -23.68
CA ARG A 248 -2.91 90.96 -23.80
C ARG A 248 -1.44 91.27 -24.11
N TYR A 249 -0.55 90.29 -24.05
CA TYR A 249 0.87 90.48 -24.35
C TYR A 249 1.16 90.40 -25.86
N GLU A 250 0.44 89.54 -26.60
CA GLU A 250 0.58 89.37 -28.06
C GLU A 250 0.11 90.64 -28.81
N ASP A 251 -0.86 91.39 -28.28
CA ASP A 251 -1.45 92.56 -28.96
C ASP A 251 -0.48 93.74 -29.19
N TYR A 252 0.67 93.77 -28.51
CA TYR A 252 1.64 94.88 -28.61
C TYR A 252 2.87 94.54 -29.43
N TYR A 253 2.93 93.35 -30.02
CA TYR A 253 4.03 92.88 -30.86
C TYR A 253 3.51 92.50 -32.25
N ARG A 254 4.28 92.86 -33.27
CA ARG A 254 4.04 92.36 -34.64
C ARG A 254 5.37 92.21 -35.36
N VAL A 255 5.42 91.29 -36.31
CA VAL A 255 6.52 91.18 -37.26
C VAL A 255 6.02 91.74 -38.58
N ALA A 256 6.57 92.87 -39.02
CA ALA A 256 6.31 93.46 -40.32
C ALA A 256 7.63 93.50 -41.09
N ASP A 257 7.63 92.95 -42.31
CA ASP A 257 8.82 92.86 -43.18
C ASP A 257 10.03 92.20 -42.52
N GLY A 258 9.79 91.17 -41.70
CA GLY A 258 10.84 90.45 -40.96
C GLY A 258 11.43 91.21 -39.78
N VAL A 259 10.91 92.40 -39.44
CA VAL A 259 11.39 93.20 -38.30
C VAL A 259 10.38 93.15 -37.16
N GLU A 260 10.87 92.82 -35.96
CA GLU A 260 10.07 92.88 -34.72
C GLU A 260 9.73 94.34 -34.37
N GLN A 261 8.44 94.66 -34.40
CA GLN A 261 7.89 95.95 -34.01
C GLN A 261 7.05 95.82 -32.74
N LYS A 262 7.13 96.83 -31.89
CA LYS A 262 6.32 96.99 -30.68
C LYS A 262 5.49 98.27 -30.76
N LEU A 263 4.23 98.20 -30.33
CA LEU A 263 3.33 99.36 -30.26
C LEU A 263 3.70 100.27 -29.08
N CYS A 264 3.97 101.54 -29.34
CA CYS A 264 4.21 102.53 -28.28
C CYS A 264 2.87 103.02 -27.70
N ARG A 265 2.53 102.67 -26.45
CA ARG A 265 1.25 103.06 -25.81
C ARG A 265 1.04 104.55 -25.54
N LYS A 266 1.99 105.41 -25.95
CA LYS A 266 1.87 106.86 -25.78
C LYS A 266 1.54 107.59 -27.07
N CYS A 267 1.97 107.04 -28.21
CA CYS A 267 1.71 107.63 -29.53
C CYS A 267 0.99 106.66 -30.46
N ASP A 268 0.72 105.44 -30.01
CA ASP A 268 0.01 104.36 -30.72
C ASP A 268 0.61 104.04 -32.11
N GLU A 269 1.92 104.24 -32.25
CA GLU A 269 2.69 103.88 -33.43
C GLU A 269 3.50 102.59 -33.17
N TRP A 270 3.53 101.73 -34.18
CA TRP A 270 4.40 100.56 -34.22
C TRP A 270 5.83 100.98 -34.54
N LYS A 271 6.77 100.64 -33.66
CA LYS A 271 8.19 100.98 -33.84
C LYS A 271 9.06 99.75 -33.69
N VAL A 272 10.18 99.73 -34.39
CA VAL A 272 11.15 98.66 -34.28
C VAL A 272 11.65 98.51 -32.84
N ARG A 273 12.02 97.29 -32.45
CA ARG A 273 12.45 96.97 -31.08
C ARG A 273 13.54 97.90 -30.52
N SER A 274 14.45 98.37 -31.38
CA SER A 274 15.53 99.30 -31.03
C SER A 274 15.06 100.71 -30.66
N GLU A 275 13.83 101.10 -30.98
CA GLU A 275 13.22 102.40 -30.61
C GLU A 275 12.72 102.44 -29.17
N PHE A 276 12.84 101.34 -28.41
CA PHE A 276 12.46 101.25 -27.02
C PHE A 276 13.71 101.16 -26.11
N HIS A 277 13.60 101.66 -24.89
CA HIS A 277 14.63 101.42 -23.87
C HIS A 277 14.50 100.00 -23.32
N LYS A 278 15.61 99.37 -22.95
CA LYS A 278 15.59 98.12 -22.17
C LYS A 278 14.98 98.40 -20.80
N ASN A 279 14.04 97.58 -20.37
CA ASN A 279 13.43 97.64 -19.05
C ASN A 279 13.22 96.24 -18.48
N ALA A 280 14.13 95.80 -17.61
CA ALA A 280 14.10 94.46 -17.04
C ALA A 280 12.86 94.19 -16.15
N SER A 281 12.13 95.24 -15.72
CA SER A 281 10.90 95.07 -14.96
C SER A 281 9.66 94.75 -15.82
N CYS A 282 9.75 94.90 -17.15
CA CYS A 282 8.68 94.48 -18.06
C CYS A 282 8.88 93.03 -18.51
N LYS A 283 7.79 92.26 -18.69
CA LYS A 283 7.81 90.84 -19.15
C LYS A 283 8.58 90.67 -20.47
N ASP A 284 8.57 91.69 -21.32
CA ASP A 284 9.26 91.73 -22.61
C ASP A 284 10.69 92.31 -22.58
N GLY A 285 11.17 92.78 -21.43
CA GLY A 285 12.45 93.45 -21.31
C GLY A 285 12.55 94.83 -21.98
N LEU A 286 11.44 95.44 -22.41
CA LEU A 286 11.40 96.74 -23.11
C LEU A 286 10.41 97.70 -22.47
N ALA A 287 10.70 99.00 -22.52
CA ALA A 287 9.81 100.02 -22.01
C ALA A 287 8.45 100.01 -22.75
N THR A 288 7.39 100.47 -22.07
CA THR A 288 6.04 100.59 -22.63
C THR A 288 5.92 101.72 -23.67
N TRP A 289 6.80 102.72 -23.60
CA TRP A 289 6.83 103.89 -24.49
C TRP A 289 8.16 103.93 -25.26
N CYS A 290 8.13 104.41 -26.50
CA CYS A 290 9.34 104.62 -27.30
C CYS A 290 10.26 105.68 -26.67
N LYS A 291 11.54 105.66 -27.06
CA LYS A 291 12.59 106.60 -26.62
C LYS A 291 12.13 108.05 -26.77
N LEU A 292 11.54 108.40 -27.91
CA LEU A 292 11.04 109.76 -28.18
C LEU A 292 9.95 110.19 -27.19
N CYS A 293 8.94 109.34 -26.97
CA CYS A 293 7.86 109.62 -26.02
C CYS A 293 8.40 109.74 -24.59
N LYS A 294 9.37 108.91 -24.20
CA LYS A 294 9.99 108.95 -22.88
C LYS A 294 10.79 110.24 -22.66
N THR A 295 11.58 110.66 -23.64
CA THR A 295 12.32 111.94 -23.59
C THR A 295 11.39 113.15 -23.55
N LYS A 296 10.32 113.16 -24.36
CA LYS A 296 9.30 114.22 -24.34
C LYS A 296 8.61 114.30 -22.96
N ALA A 297 8.26 113.17 -22.38
CA ALA A 297 7.66 113.12 -21.05
C ALA A 297 8.62 113.59 -19.95
N ALA A 298 9.89 113.19 -20.01
CA ALA A 298 10.92 113.64 -19.08
C ALA A 298 11.16 115.15 -19.17
N ARG A 299 11.22 115.73 -20.38
CA ARG A 299 11.34 117.19 -20.59
C ARG A 299 10.15 117.94 -19.99
N LYS A 300 8.92 117.50 -20.28
CA LYS A 300 7.70 118.08 -19.69
C LYS A 300 7.71 118.02 -18.16
N SER A 301 8.16 116.91 -17.59
CA SER A 301 8.28 116.77 -16.14
C SER A 301 9.31 117.73 -15.54
N ARG A 302 10.49 117.89 -16.18
CA ARG A 302 11.50 118.87 -15.75
C ARG A 302 10.97 120.30 -15.82
N GLN A 303 10.30 120.67 -16.90
CA GLN A 303 9.67 121.98 -17.07
C GLN A 303 8.63 122.27 -15.98
N ARG A 304 7.80 121.29 -15.62
CA ARG A 304 6.84 121.43 -14.51
C ARG A 304 7.54 121.60 -13.16
N ARG A 305 8.70 120.97 -12.95
CA ARG A 305 9.47 121.10 -11.70
C ARG A 305 10.22 122.42 -11.60
N THR A 306 10.69 122.98 -12.72
CA THR A 306 11.30 124.32 -12.74
C THR A 306 10.24 125.39 -12.54
N ALA A 307 9.12 125.32 -13.26
CA ALA A 307 8.02 126.27 -13.15
C ALA A 307 7.26 126.24 -11.80
N ALA A 308 7.50 125.23 -10.96
CA ALA A 308 6.94 125.15 -9.61
C ALA A 308 7.92 125.62 -8.52
N LYS A 309 9.16 125.96 -8.90
CA LYS A 309 10.19 126.51 -8.00
C LYS A 309 10.32 128.03 -8.11
N ASP A 310 9.89 128.59 -9.24
CA ASP A 310 9.70 130.02 -9.45
C ASP A 310 8.31 130.44 -8.94
#